data_AF-W1X936-F1
#
_entry.id   AF-W1X936-F1
#
_cell.length_a   1.000
_cell.length_b   1.000
_cell.length_c   1.000
_cell.angle_alpha   90.00
_cell.angle_beta   90.00
_cell.angle_gamma   90.00
#
_symmetry.space_group_name_H-M   'P 1'
#
loop_
_entity.id
_entity.type
_entity.pdbx_description
1 polymer ?
#
loop_
_entity_poly.entity_id
_entity_poly.type
_entity_poly.pdbx_seq_one_letter_code
_entity_poly.pdbx_strand_id
1 'polypeptide(L)'
;HGTMSAGLIGGRGKNPDLLGAAPGCKFAVVKLKEANKVTLSYAGVPSEKKAVYDSVFTMSAVRYLGELAKELNMPLVIYLPLGTNTGGHDGTNELENILEAHGK
;
A
#
# COMPACT_ATOMS: atom_id res chain seq x y z
N HIS A 1 -6.77 3.33 9.90
CA HIS A 1 -6.49 3.91 8.57
C HIS A 1 -7.12 3.08 7.44
N GLY A 2 -6.65 1.85 7.17
CA GLY A 2 -7.10 1.04 6.02
C GLY A 2 -8.62 0.84 5.88
N THR A 3 -9.35 0.55 6.97
CA THR A 3 -10.81 0.37 6.92
C THR A 3 -11.56 1.61 6.43
N MET A 4 -11.16 2.81 6.89
CA MET A 4 -11.77 4.05 6.40
C MET A 4 -11.45 4.28 4.92
N SER A 5 -10.20 4.09 4.50
CA SER A 5 -9.82 4.24 3.09
C SER A 5 -10.57 3.25 2.19
N ALA A 6 -10.75 2.00 2.62
CA ALA A 6 -11.55 1.02 1.89
C ALA A 6 -13.02 1.45 1.77
N GLY A 7 -13.57 2.08 2.82
CA GLY A 7 -14.92 2.67 2.78
C GLY A 7 -15.04 3.76 1.72
N LEU A 8 -14.10 4.69 1.66
CA LEU A 8 -14.05 5.75 0.64
C LEU A 8 -13.92 5.16 -0.78
N ILE A 9 -13.09 4.14 -0.95
CA ILE A 9 -12.84 3.53 -2.25
C ILE A 9 -14.05 2.73 -2.74
N GLY A 10 -14.65 1.87 -1.91
CA GLY A 10 -15.62 0.87 -2.38
C GLY A 10 -16.67 0.48 -1.34
N GLY A 11 -17.01 1.39 -0.43
CA GLY A 11 -18.18 1.23 0.43
C GLY A 11 -19.43 0.95 -0.39
N ARG A 12 -20.13 -0.15 -0.07
CA ARG A 12 -21.29 -0.64 -0.86
C ARG A 12 -22.56 0.19 -0.73
N GLY A 13 -22.56 1.25 0.09
CA GLY A 13 -23.74 2.09 0.26
C GLY A 13 -24.92 1.40 0.96
N LYS A 14 -24.67 0.50 1.93
CA LYS A 14 -25.76 -0.05 2.78
C LYS A 14 -26.56 1.08 3.44
N ASN A 15 -25.84 2.11 3.90
CA ASN A 15 -26.39 3.45 4.02
C ASN A 15 -26.11 4.18 2.68
N PRO A 16 -27.13 4.63 1.94
CA PRO A 16 -26.95 5.34 0.66
C PRO A 16 -26.08 6.60 0.78
N ASP A 17 -26.04 7.25 1.94
CA ASP A 17 -25.20 8.43 2.19
C ASP A 17 -23.70 8.09 2.29
N LEU A 18 -23.35 6.79 2.40
CA LEU A 18 -21.99 6.28 2.58
C LEU A 18 -21.61 5.35 1.40
N LEU A 19 -21.69 5.89 0.19
CA LEU A 19 -21.29 5.22 -1.05
C LEU A 19 -19.83 5.53 -1.40
N GLY A 20 -19.03 4.49 -1.66
CA GLY A 20 -17.65 4.64 -2.12
C GLY A 20 -17.57 5.00 -3.61
N ALA A 21 -16.38 5.41 -4.07
CA ALA A 21 -16.16 5.78 -5.47
C ALA A 21 -16.36 4.61 -6.47
N ALA A 22 -16.05 3.38 -6.06
CA ALA A 22 -16.16 2.15 -6.83
C ALA A 22 -16.87 1.03 -6.02
N PRO A 23 -18.17 1.13 -5.72
CA PRO A 23 -18.90 0.19 -4.84
C PRO A 23 -18.92 -1.26 -5.33
N GLY A 24 -18.73 -1.47 -6.65
CA GLY A 24 -18.67 -2.78 -7.29
C GLY A 24 -17.28 -3.42 -7.33
N CYS A 25 -16.24 -2.76 -6.80
CA CYS A 25 -14.89 -3.33 -6.81
C CYS A 25 -14.77 -4.52 -5.86
N LYS A 26 -13.76 -5.37 -6.09
CA LYS A 26 -13.32 -6.38 -5.13
C LYS A 26 -12.08 -5.86 -4.41
N PHE A 27 -11.98 -6.16 -3.12
CA PHE A 27 -10.81 -5.78 -2.32
C PHE A 27 -9.86 -6.96 -2.15
N ALA A 28 -8.60 -6.73 -2.48
CA ALA A 28 -7.46 -7.48 -1.95
C ALA A 28 -6.72 -6.55 -0.99
N VAL A 29 -6.53 -6.98 0.27
CA VAL A 29 -6.00 -6.11 1.34
C VAL A 29 -4.76 -6.77 1.95
N VAL A 30 -3.63 -6.05 1.92
CA VAL A 30 -2.40 -6.46 2.58
C VAL A 30 -2.17 -5.58 3.81
N LYS A 31 -2.12 -6.19 5.00
CA LYS A 31 -1.72 -5.51 6.23
C LYS A 31 -0.19 -5.63 6.38
N LEU A 32 0.52 -4.52 6.21
CA LEU A 32 1.97 -4.51 6.33
C LEU A 32 2.42 -4.76 7.78
N LYS A 33 3.58 -5.42 7.88
CA LYS A 33 4.31 -5.56 9.13
C LYS A 33 5.07 -4.26 9.44
N GLU A 34 4.95 -3.79 10.67
CA GLU A 34 5.71 -2.62 11.13
C GLU A 34 7.23 -2.89 11.08
N ALA A 35 8.00 -1.86 10.77
CA ALA A 35 9.45 -1.92 10.72
C ALA A 35 10.02 -2.30 12.10
N ASN A 36 11.08 -3.10 12.10
CA ASN A 36 11.72 -3.51 13.34
C ASN A 36 12.53 -2.34 13.95
N LYS A 37 12.83 -2.43 15.25
CA LYS A 37 13.53 -1.36 15.99
C LYS A 37 14.92 -1.07 15.43
N VAL A 38 15.62 -2.07 14.91
CA VAL A 38 16.98 -1.92 14.35
C VAL A 38 16.92 -1.07 13.08
N THR A 39 16.00 -1.38 12.16
CA THR A 39 15.77 -0.59 10.95
C THR A 39 15.39 0.85 11.29
N LEU A 40 14.47 1.05 12.25
CA LEU A 40 14.03 2.38 12.65
C LEU A 40 15.18 3.20 13.26
N SER A 41 15.98 2.59 14.13
CA SER A 41 17.16 3.21 14.74
C SER A 41 18.19 3.59 13.68
N TYR A 42 18.46 2.70 12.72
CA TYR A 42 19.37 2.97 11.61
C TYR A 42 18.88 4.13 10.73
N ALA A 43 17.58 4.19 10.47
CA ALA A 43 16.95 5.26 9.70
C ALA A 43 16.77 6.58 10.48
N GLY A 44 17.24 6.68 11.73
CA GLY A 44 17.08 7.87 12.57
C GLY A 44 15.63 8.17 12.95
N VAL A 45 14.75 7.17 12.91
CA VAL A 45 13.33 7.34 13.22
C VAL A 45 13.12 7.30 14.74
N PRO A 46 12.46 8.31 15.34
CA PRO A 46 12.19 8.32 16.77
C PRO A 46 11.34 7.14 17.23
N SER A 47 11.67 6.56 18.38
CA SER A 47 11.06 5.34 18.92
C SER A 47 9.56 5.46 19.23
N GLU A 48 9.08 6.69 19.43
CA GLU A 48 7.69 7.04 19.70
C GLU A 48 6.81 7.03 18.44
N LYS A 49 7.42 7.05 17.24
CA LYS A 49 6.69 7.04 15.98
C LYS A 49 6.07 5.66 15.75
N LYS A 50 4.74 5.63 15.67
CA LYS A 50 3.96 4.41 15.42
C LYS A 50 3.62 4.28 13.93
N ALA A 51 3.26 3.06 13.51
CA ALA A 51 2.83 2.77 12.14
C ALA A 51 3.88 3.18 11.07
N VAL A 52 5.14 2.83 11.32
CA VAL A 52 6.23 2.97 10.35
C VAL A 52 6.49 1.61 9.74
N TYR A 53 6.61 1.56 8.42
CA TYR A 53 6.71 0.32 7.65
C TYR A 53 8.00 0.31 6.85
N ASP A 54 8.56 -0.89 6.65
CA ASP A 54 9.76 -1.08 5.85
C ASP A 54 9.40 -1.13 4.35
N SER A 55 10.27 -0.56 3.52
CA SER A 55 10.20 -0.64 2.05
C SER A 55 10.09 -2.10 1.57
N VAL A 56 10.79 -3.05 2.21
CA VAL A 56 10.78 -4.47 1.82
C VAL A 56 9.39 -5.08 1.94
N PHE A 57 8.64 -4.75 3.01
CA PHE A 57 7.27 -5.23 3.17
C PHE A 57 6.31 -4.59 2.16
N THR A 58 6.56 -3.33 1.79
CA THR A 58 5.79 -2.63 0.76
C THR A 58 6.01 -3.24 -0.62
N MET A 59 7.28 -3.47 -1.00
CA MET A 59 7.65 -4.15 -2.25
C MET A 59 7.05 -5.55 -2.33
N SER A 60 7.11 -6.32 -1.24
CA SER A 60 6.52 -7.66 -1.16
C SER A 60 5.00 -7.62 -1.35
N ALA A 61 4.32 -6.62 -0.80
CA ALA A 61 2.87 -6.45 -0.94
C ALA A 61 2.47 -6.11 -2.39
N VAL A 62 3.21 -5.22 -3.05
CA VAL A 62 2.98 -4.87 -4.48
C VAL A 62 3.13 -6.10 -5.36
N ARG A 63 4.23 -6.86 -5.17
CA ARG A 63 4.45 -8.10 -5.91
C ARG A 63 3.34 -9.11 -5.71
N TYR A 64 2.93 -9.34 -4.45
CA TYR A 64 1.85 -10.26 -4.12
C TYR A 64 0.52 -9.86 -4.79
N LEU A 65 0.15 -8.57 -4.74
CA LEU A 65 -1.07 -8.09 -5.37
C LEU A 65 -1.02 -8.23 -6.89
N GLY A 66 0.13 -7.95 -7.51
CA GLY A 66 0.35 -8.15 -8.95
C GLY A 66 0.23 -9.63 -9.37
N GLU A 67 0.82 -10.54 -8.59
CA GLU A 67 0.69 -11.99 -8.82
C GLU A 67 -0.76 -12.47 -8.65
N LEU A 68 -1.45 -12.02 -7.59
CA LEU A 68 -2.86 -12.34 -7.34
C LEU A 68 -3.77 -11.85 -8.47
N ALA A 69 -3.54 -10.64 -9.00
CA ALA A 69 -4.32 -10.11 -10.12
C ALA A 69 -4.15 -10.95 -11.40
N LYS A 70 -2.92 -11.42 -11.67
CA LYS A 70 -2.63 -12.32 -12.78
C LYS A 70 -3.31 -13.69 -12.60
N GLU A 71 -3.22 -14.26 -11.40
CA GLU A 71 -3.86 -15.55 -11.07
C GLU A 71 -5.39 -15.49 -11.25
N LEU A 72 -6.01 -14.39 -10.82
CA LEU A 72 -7.45 -14.18 -10.92
C LEU A 72 -7.92 -13.66 -12.29
N ASN A 73 -6.98 -13.33 -13.19
CA ASN A 73 -7.25 -12.66 -14.47
C ASN A 73 -8.15 -11.42 -14.31
N MET A 74 -7.82 -10.55 -13.35
CA MET A 74 -8.58 -9.34 -13.03
C MET A 74 -7.71 -8.08 -13.15
N PRO A 75 -8.26 -6.94 -13.64
CA PRO A 75 -7.54 -5.67 -13.60
C PRO A 75 -7.27 -5.24 -12.15
N LEU A 76 -6.12 -4.61 -11.91
CA LEU A 76 -5.65 -4.21 -10.60
C LEU A 76 -5.48 -2.69 -10.50
N VAL A 77 -5.95 -2.12 -9.39
CA VAL A 77 -5.61 -0.77 -8.95
C VAL A 77 -5.04 -0.87 -7.55
N ILE A 78 -3.82 -0.36 -7.34
CA ILE A 78 -3.15 -0.37 -6.05
C ILE A 78 -3.30 1.00 -5.39
N TYR A 79 -3.97 1.04 -4.23
CA TYR A 79 -3.98 2.21 -3.34
C TYR A 79 -2.88 2.04 -2.29
N LEU A 80 -1.85 2.88 -2.35
CA LEU A 80 -0.69 2.85 -1.45
C LEU A 80 -0.58 4.16 -0.65
N PRO A 81 -1.22 4.29 0.53
CA PRO A 81 -1.20 5.51 1.34
C PRO A 81 0.06 5.59 2.21
N LEU A 82 1.22 5.32 1.63
CA LEU A 82 2.52 5.36 2.30
C LEU A 82 3.41 6.37 1.61
N GLY A 83 4.31 6.97 2.39
CA GLY A 83 5.31 7.90 1.89
C GLY A 83 6.56 7.84 2.76
N THR A 84 7.69 8.17 2.16
CA THR A 84 8.98 8.27 2.83
C THR A 84 9.73 9.48 2.29
N ASN A 85 10.57 10.09 3.12
CA ASN A 85 11.52 11.11 2.67
C ASN A 85 12.92 10.52 2.46
N THR A 86 13.11 9.24 2.78
CA THR A 86 14.38 8.51 2.60
C THR A 86 14.52 8.10 1.14
N GLY A 87 15.57 8.59 0.47
CA GLY A 87 15.85 8.29 -0.94
C GLY A 87 16.16 9.56 -1.74
N GLY A 88 16.53 9.38 -3.02
CA GLY A 88 16.85 10.48 -3.95
C GLY A 88 15.62 11.15 -4.59
N HIS A 89 14.45 10.50 -4.55
CA HIS A 89 13.21 10.93 -5.24
C HIS A 89 13.40 11.18 -6.74
N ASP A 90 14.30 10.41 -7.34
CA ASP A 90 14.70 10.52 -8.74
C ASP A 90 14.20 9.33 -9.58
N GLY A 91 13.36 8.47 -9.01
CA GLY A 91 12.82 7.28 -9.68
C GLY A 91 13.79 6.11 -9.75
N THR A 92 14.97 6.19 -9.13
CA THR A 92 16.02 5.18 -9.30
C THR A 92 16.04 4.10 -8.23
N ASN A 93 15.34 4.28 -7.10
CA ASN A 93 15.39 3.31 -6.01
C ASN A 93 14.53 2.06 -6.27
N GLU A 94 14.78 0.98 -5.53
CA GLU A 94 14.14 -0.32 -5.78
C GLU A 94 12.61 -0.29 -5.61
N LEU A 95 12.10 0.53 -4.68
CA LEU A 95 10.67 0.68 -4.48
C LEU A 95 10.03 1.43 -5.65
N GLU A 96 10.65 2.52 -6.11
CA GLU A 96 10.21 3.29 -7.28
C GLU A 96 10.16 2.40 -8.53
N ASN A 97 11.22 1.63 -8.78
CA ASN A 97 11.29 0.69 -9.90
C ASN A 97 10.20 -0.39 -9.85
N ILE A 98 9.91 -0.96 -8.67
CA ILE A 98 8.84 -1.96 -8.52
C ILE A 98 7.46 -1.34 -8.79
N LEU A 99 7.23 -0.12 -8.32
CA LEU A 99 5.97 0.58 -8.55
C LEU A 99 5.81 0.92 -10.04
N GLU A 100 6.86 1.37 -10.71
CA GLU A 100 6.83 1.62 -12.16
C GLU A 100 6.52 0.33 -12.94
N ALA A 101 7.13 -0.79 -12.57
CA ALA A 101 6.90 -2.07 -13.24
C ALA A 101 5.46 -2.60 -13.09
N HIS A 102 4.75 -2.22 -12.02
CA HIS A 102 3.36 -2.63 -11.77
C HIS A 102 2.33 -1.55 -12.12
N GLY A 103 2.78 -0.33 -12.44
CA GLY A 103 1.93 0.79 -12.84
C GLY A 103 1.70 0.91 -14.35
N LYS A 104 2.36 0.06 -15.15
CA LYS A 104 2.15 -0.08 -16.60
C LYS A 104 1.12 -1.16 -16.89
#